data_AF-A0AAW8KY88-F1
#
_entry.id   AF-A0AAW8KY88-F1
#
_cell.length_a   1.000
_cell.length_b   1.000
_cell.length_c   1.000
_cell.angle_alpha   90.00
_cell.angle_beta   90.00
_cell.angle_gamma   90.00
#
_symmetry.space_group_name_H-M   'P 1'
#
loop_
_entity.id
_entity.type
_entity.pdbx_description
1 polymer ?
#
loop_
_entity_poly.entity_id
_entity_poly.type
_entity_poly.pdbx_seq_one_letter_code
_entity_poly.pdbx_strand_id
1 'polypeptide(L)' 'KRVEYVPINDTEALLVFGDLTTIDVFIPALESSHAMAYVSKLAPTMSKDQIIIATVSGRGDKDLMTVARIDGVEMVEM' A
#
# COMPACT_ATOMS: atom_id res chain seq x y z
N LYS A 1 -17.95 -1.31 20.39
CA LYS A 1 -17.59 -2.01 19.14
C LYS A 1 -16.08 -2.25 19.17
N ARG A 2 -15.56 -3.47 18.95
CA ARG A 2 -14.11 -3.78 19.14
C ARG A 2 -13.25 -3.53 17.91
N VAL A 3 -13.83 -3.60 16.72
CA VAL A 3 -13.15 -3.45 15.43
C VAL A 3 -14.03 -2.63 14.49
N GLU A 4 -13.38 -1.85 13.65
CA GLU A 4 -13.97 -1.17 12.51
C GLU A 4 -13.36 -1.73 11.22
N TYR A 5 -14.21 -2.03 10.23
CA TYR A 5 -13.78 -2.54 8.93
C TYR A 5 -14.04 -1.47 7.90
N VAL A 6 -13.00 -1.11 7.14
CA VAL A 6 -13.06 -0.07 6.12
C VAL A 6 -12.62 -0.67 4.78
N PRO A 7 -13.38 -0.48 3.70
CA PRO A 7 -12.97 -0.95 2.38
C PRO A 7 -11.91 -0.04 1.78
N ILE A 8 -10.95 -0.65 1.08
CA ILE A 8 -9.98 0.00 0.20
C ILE A 8 -10.06 -0.75 -1.13
N ASN A 9 -10.12 -0.02 -2.24
CA ASN A 9 -10.16 -0.63 -3.57
C ASN A 9 -8.77 -0.75 -4.21
N ASP A 10 -8.67 -1.51 -5.29
CA ASP A 10 -7.41 -1.79 -5.99
C ASP A 10 -6.69 -0.52 -6.44
N THR A 11 -7.41 0.49 -6.94
CA THR A 11 -6.81 1.76 -7.38
C THR A 11 -6.15 2.50 -6.22
N GLU A 12 -6.81 2.51 -5.05
CA GLU A 12 -6.28 3.14 -3.84
C GLU A 12 -5.05 2.40 -3.30
N ALA A 13 -5.07 1.07 -3.33
CA ALA A 13 -3.93 0.25 -2.92
C ALA A 13 -2.74 0.43 -3.88
N LEU A 14 -2.97 0.45 -5.19
CA LEU A 14 -1.93 0.62 -6.21
C LEU A 14 -1.28 2.00 -6.15
N LEU A 15 -2.06 3.06 -5.90
CA LEU A 15 -1.52 4.41 -5.75
C LEU A 15 -0.51 4.47 -4.59
N VAL A 16 -0.87 3.94 -3.43
CA VAL A 16 0.02 3.95 -2.26
C VAL A 16 1.19 2.97 -2.40
N PHE A 17 1.00 1.86 -3.12
CA PHE A 17 2.13 1.00 -3.51
C PHE A 17 3.18 1.80 -4.31
N GLY A 18 2.75 2.58 -5.31
CA GLY A 18 3.63 3.45 -6.09
C GLY A 18 4.32 4.53 -5.25
N ASP A 19 3.57 5.19 -4.36
CA ASP A 19 4.13 6.21 -3.47
C ASP A 19 5.22 5.63 -2.56
N LEU A 20 4.95 4.50 -1.89
CA LEU A 20 5.88 3.89 -0.93
C LEU A 20 7.14 3.34 -1.61
N THR A 21 7.01 2.77 -2.81
CA THR A 21 8.15 2.27 -3.59
C THR A 21 9.07 3.40 -4.04
N THR A 22 8.53 4.59 -4.30
CA THR A 22 9.29 5.76 -4.76
C THR A 22 9.94 6.54 -3.61
N ILE A 23 9.25 6.64 -2.46
CA ILE A 23 9.68 7.49 -1.34
C ILE A 23 10.74 6.82 -0.47
N ASP A 24 10.52 5.57 -0.06
CA ASP A 24 11.30 4.94 1.02
C ASP A 24 12.10 3.70 0.59
N VAL A 25 12.18 3.41 -0.72
CA VAL A 25 12.79 2.17 -1.26
C VAL A 25 12.20 0.92 -0.57
N PHE A 26 10.95 1.01 -0.16
CA PHE A 26 10.20 -0.03 0.50
C PHE A 26 9.10 -0.51 -0.45
N ILE A 27 9.14 -1.79 -0.84
CA ILE A 27 8.16 -2.39 -1.73
C ILE A 27 7.17 -3.19 -0.87
N PRO A 28 6.00 -2.63 -0.50
CA PRO A 28 5.00 -3.36 0.27
C PRO A 28 4.36 -4.47 -0.54
N ALA A 29 3.89 -5.54 0.11
CA ALA A 29 2.91 -6.42 -0.52
C ALA A 29 1.65 -5.63 -0.91
N LEU A 30 0.93 -6.04 -1.97
CA LEU A 30 -0.34 -5.40 -2.35
C LEU A 30 -1.38 -5.47 -1.20
N GLU A 31 -1.35 -6.54 -0.42
CA GLU A 31 -2.19 -6.70 0.77
C GLU A 31 -1.82 -5.67 1.87
N SER A 32 -0.53 -5.37 2.06
CA SER A 32 -0.08 -4.34 3.00
C SER A 32 -0.43 -2.93 2.49
N SER A 33 -0.47 -2.74 1.18
CA SER A 33 -0.81 -1.46 0.55
C SER A 33 -2.26 -1.05 0.84
N HIS A 34 -3.16 -2.01 1.10
CA HIS A 34 -4.52 -1.70 1.57
C HIS A 34 -4.50 -1.00 2.94
N ALA A 35 -3.71 -1.50 3.89
CA ALA A 35 -3.59 -0.85 5.20
C ALA A 35 -2.98 0.55 5.06
N MET A 36 -1.95 0.71 4.22
CA MET A 36 -1.29 2.00 4.01
C MET A 36 -2.20 3.02 3.31
N ALA A 37 -3.03 2.59 2.38
CA ALA A 37 -4.05 3.44 1.77
C ALA A 37 -5.13 3.89 2.76
N TYR A 38 -5.45 3.08 3.77
CA TYR A 38 -6.29 3.55 4.86
C TYR A 38 -5.55 4.54 5.78
N VAL A 39 -4.28 4.28 6.08
CA VAL A 39 -3.45 5.20 6.89
C VAL A 39 -3.31 6.57 6.23
N SER A 40 -3.10 6.63 4.91
CA SER A 40 -2.98 7.92 4.19
C SER A 40 -4.27 8.75 4.23
N LYS A 41 -5.43 8.11 4.38
CA LYS A 41 -6.73 8.77 4.60
C LYS A 41 -6.98 9.15 6.05
N LEU A 42 -6.58 8.29 7.00
CA LEU A 42 -6.86 8.46 8.42
C LEU A 42 -5.92 9.49 9.07
N ALA A 43 -4.61 9.42 8.78
CA ALA A 43 -3.60 10.26 9.42
C ALA A 43 -3.88 11.77 9.30
N PRO A 44 -4.35 12.32 8.16
CA PRO A 44 -4.69 13.74 8.06
C PRO A 44 -5.85 14.19 8.96
N THR A 45 -6.68 13.27 9.44
CA THR A 45 -7.82 13.55 10.34
C THR A 45 -7.45 13.51 11.82
N MET A 46 -6.23 13.05 12.13
CA MET A 46 -5.73 12.88 13.49
C MET A 46 -4.94 14.12 13.94
N SER A 47 -4.85 14.33 15.25
CA SER A 47 -3.94 15.33 15.80
C SER A 47 -2.49 14.83 15.71
N LYS A 48 -1.54 15.77 15.65
CA LYS A 48 -0.11 15.47 15.41
C LYS A 48 0.56 14.64 16.52
N ASP A 49 -0.05 14.57 17.70
CA ASP A 49 0.42 13.81 18.86
C ASP A 49 -0.17 12.39 18.91
N GLN A 50 -1.15 12.06 18.06
CA GLN A 50 -1.67 10.70 17.96
C GLN A 50 -0.76 9.83 17.09
N ILE A 51 -0.64 8.56 17.49
CA ILE A 51 0.24 7.58 16.85
C ILE A 51 -0.60 6.50 16.19
N ILE A 52 -0.28 6.17 14.94
CA ILE A 52 -0.82 5.00 14.23
C ILE A 52 0.23 3.89 14.25
N ILE A 53 -0.18 2.70 14.68
CA ILE A 53 0.59 1.48 14.47
C ILE A 53 -0.11 0.69 13.36
N ALA A 54 0.59 0.49 12.26
CA ALA A 54 0.06 -0.24 11.12
C ALA A 54 0.99 -1.41 10.78
N THR A 55 0.37 -2.56 10.51
CA THR A 55 1.11 -3.79 10.19
C THR A 55 1.43 -3.83 8.70
N VAL A 56 2.72 -3.91 8.39
CA VAL A 56 3.20 -4.38 7.10
C VAL A 56 3.32 -5.90 7.19
N SER A 57 2.39 -6.59 6.55
CA SER A 57 2.29 -8.05 6.62
C SER A 57 3.30 -8.78 5.73
N GLY A 58 3.86 -8.11 4.71
CA GLY A 58 4.82 -8.73 3.81
C GLY A 58 5.46 -7.76 2.81
N ARG A 59 6.44 -8.28 2.08
CA ARG A 59 7.17 -7.60 1.00
C ARG A 59 6.52 -7.85 -0.37
N GLY A 60 6.67 -6.90 -1.29
CA GLY A 60 6.01 -6.89 -2.60
C GLY A 60 6.75 -7.60 -3.73
N ASP A 61 7.84 -8.33 -3.46
CA ASP A 61 8.61 -9.04 -4.48
C ASP A 61 7.73 -9.92 -5.39
N LYS A 62 6.75 -10.61 -4.79
CA LYS A 62 5.78 -11.46 -5.54
C LYS A 62 4.86 -10.65 -6.44
N ASP A 63 4.61 -9.39 -6.08
CA ASP A 63 3.57 -8.55 -6.67
C ASP A 63 4.10 -7.72 -7.84
N LEU A 64 5.42 -7.60 -7.99
CA LEU A 64 6.05 -6.82 -9.07
C LEU A 64 5.55 -7.22 -10.47
N MET A 65 5.43 -8.52 -10.75
CA MET A 65 4.94 -8.98 -12.05
C MET A 65 3.47 -8.62 -12.29
N THR A 66 2.66 -8.62 -11.23
CA THR A 66 1.25 -8.23 -11.31
C THR A 66 1.13 -6.74 -11.57
N VAL A 67 1.86 -5.93 -10.80
CA VAL A 67 1.85 -4.47 -10.95
C VAL A 67 2.41 -4.03 -12.30
N ALA A 68 3.53 -4.61 -12.75
CA ALA A 68 4.11 -4.31 -14.06
C ALA A 68 3.11 -4.56 -15.22
N ARG A 69 2.32 -5.63 -15.14
CA ARG A 69 1.25 -5.91 -16.13
C ARG A 69 0.13 -4.89 -16.08
N ILE A 70 -0.26 -4.45 -14.88
CA ILE A 70 -1.31 -3.42 -14.68
C ILE A 70 -0.84 -2.07 -15.23
N ASP A 71 0.42 -1.72 -14.99
CA ASP A 71 1.05 -0.46 -15.43
C ASP A 71 1.45 -0.47 -16.91
N GLY A 72 1.27 -1.60 -17.61
CA GLY A 72 1.62 -1.73 -19.03
C GLY A 72 3.12 -1.73 -19.30
N VAL A 73 3.94 -2.08 -18.30
CA VAL A 73 5.40 -2.17 -18.44
C VAL A 73 5.75 -3.48 -19.16
N GLU A 74 6.51 -3.35 -20.25
CA GLU A 74 7.00 -4.50 -21.01
C GLU A 74 8.14 -5.16 -20.24
N MET A 75 7.87 -6.35 -19.70
CA MET A 75 8.85 -7.12 -18.93
C MET A 75 9.64 -8.01 -19.89
N VAL A 76 10.96 -7.86 -19.93
CA VAL A 76 11.85 -8.78 -20.65
C VAL A 76 11.95 -10.07 -19.86
N GLU A 77 11.71 -11.22 -20.49
CA GLU A 77 11.98 -12.52 -19.86
C GLU A 77 13.48 -12.62 -19.53
N MET A 78 13.80 -13.02 -18.30
CA MET A 78 15.17 -13.28 -17.84
C MET A 78 15.62 -14.70 -18.16
#